data_AF-A0A536GS57-F1
#
_entry.id   AF-A0A536GS57-F1
#
_cell.length_a   1.000
_cell.length_b   1.000
_cell.length_c   1.000
_cell.angle_alpha   90.00
_cell.angle_beta   90.00
_cell.angle_gamma   90.00
#
_symmetry.space_group_name_H-M   'P 1'
#
loop_
_entity.id
_entity.type
_entity.pdbx_description
1 polymer ?
#
loop_
_entity_poly.entity_id
_entity_poly.type
_entity_poly.pdbx_seq_one_letter_code
_entity_poly.pdbx_strand_id
1 'polypeptide(L)' 'MREQLQIDRIRCDGHGLCAELLPEVIALDDWGYPIIKAGTIAPALVEHARQAVDACPVLALKLARLAER' A
#
# COMPACT_ATOMS: atom_id res chain seq x y z
N MET A 1 15.10 9.80 0.73
CA MET A 1 14.05 9.68 -0.30
C MET A 1 12.81 9.14 0.36
N ARG A 2 11.69 9.87 0.31
CA ARG A 2 10.48 9.52 1.05
C ARG A 2 9.50 8.85 0.10
N GLU A 3 9.03 7.67 0.47
CA GLU A 3 8.05 6.90 -0.30
C GLU A 3 6.72 6.89 0.45
N GLN A 4 5.62 6.91 -0.28
CA GLN A 4 4.26 6.89 0.25
C GLN A 4 3.42 5.88 -0.52
N LEU A 5 2.59 5.14 0.19
CA LEU A 5 1.65 4.23 -0.44
C LEU A 5 0.38 4.98 -0.87
N GLN A 6 -0.08 4.70 -2.08
CA GLN A 6 -1.30 5.25 -2.64
C GLN A 6 -2.19 4.12 -3.15
N ILE A 7 -3.50 4.32 -3.06
CA ILE A 7 -4.48 3.36 -3.56
C ILE A 7 -5.54 4.01 -4.44
N ASP A 8 -5.76 3.40 -5.59
CA ASP A 8 -6.93 3.62 -6.42
C ASP A 8 -8.10 2.78 -5.90
N ARG A 9 -9.00 3.42 -5.15
CA ARG A 9 -10.17 2.75 -4.56
C ARG A 9 -11.20 2.30 -5.59
N ILE A 10 -11.20 2.86 -6.81
CA ILE A 10 -12.14 2.48 -7.86
C ILE A 10 -11.70 1.16 -8.50
N ARG A 11 -10.39 0.93 -8.61
CA ARG A 11 -9.82 -0.32 -9.16
C ARG A 11 -9.67 -1.44 -8.14
N CYS A 12 -9.74 -1.12 -6.86
CA CYS A 12 -9.53 -2.11 -5.81
C CYS A 12 -10.77 -3.01 -5.67
N ASP A 13 -10.59 -4.32 -5.79
CA ASP A 13 -11.64 -5.32 -5.59
C ASP A 13 -11.52 -6.08 -4.26
N GLY A 14 -10.75 -5.56 -3.29
CA GLY A 14 -10.71 -6.12 -1.92
C GLY A 14 -9.99 -7.47 -1.76
N HIS A 15 -8.98 -7.78 -2.61
CA HIS A 15 -8.26 -9.06 -2.56
C HIS A 15 -7.44 -9.34 -1.28
N GLY A 16 -7.21 -8.34 -0.42
CA GLY A 16 -6.53 -8.51 0.88
C GLY A 16 -5.01 -8.73 0.86
N LEU A 17 -4.40 -9.17 -0.25
CA LEU A 17 -2.97 -9.51 -0.34
C LEU A 17 -2.01 -8.40 0.15
N CYS A 18 -2.37 -7.15 -0.09
CA CYS A 18 -1.55 -6.02 0.34
C CYS A 18 -1.44 -5.90 1.87
N ALA A 19 -2.50 -6.23 2.61
CA ALA A 19 -2.49 -6.21 4.08
C ALA A 19 -1.74 -7.41 4.67
N GLU A 20 -1.73 -8.56 3.99
CA GLU A 20 -0.92 -9.71 4.38
C GLU A 20 0.59 -9.43 4.24
N LEU A 21 0.97 -8.71 3.18
CA LEU A 21 2.38 -8.40 2.88
C LEU A 21 2.92 -7.17 3.60
N LEU A 22 2.05 -6.24 4.00
CA LEU A 22 2.43 -5.01 4.69
C LEU A 22 1.43 -4.63 5.82
N PRO A 23 1.26 -5.49 6.83
CA PRO A 23 0.31 -5.28 7.93
C PRO A 23 0.66 -4.08 8.82
N GLU A 24 1.92 -3.64 8.81
CA GLU A 24 2.38 -2.48 9.58
C GLU A 24 1.78 -1.17 9.06
N VAL A 25 1.40 -1.12 7.78
CA VAL A 25 0.93 0.09 7.09
C VAL A 25 -0.51 -0.06 6.60
N ILE A 26 -0.94 -1.27 6.24
CA ILE A 26 -2.25 -1.54 5.66
C ILE A 26 -3.05 -2.42 6.61
N ALA A 27 -4.23 -1.95 6.98
CA ALA A 27 -5.27 -2.76 7.61
C ALA A 27 -6.40 -2.99 6.61
N LEU A 28 -7.22 -4.01 6.81
CA LEU A 28 -8.48 -4.17 6.08
C LEU A 28 -9.65 -3.68 6.93
N ASP A 29 -10.62 -3.07 6.28
CA ASP A 29 -11.92 -2.81 6.90
C ASP A 29 -12.81 -4.06 6.92
N ASP A 30 -14.01 -3.92 7.47
CA ASP A 30 -14.99 -5.01 7.57
C ASP A 30 -15.46 -5.54 6.21
N TRP A 31 -15.17 -4.83 5.12
CA TRP A 31 -15.53 -5.16 3.75
C TRP A 31 -14.34 -5.70 2.94
N GLY A 32 -13.16 -5.85 3.58
CA GLY A 32 -11.94 -6.33 2.92
C GLY A 32 -11.20 -5.26 2.13
N TYR A 33 -11.58 -3.99 2.23
CA TYR A 33 -10.90 -2.90 1.55
C TYR A 33 -9.75 -2.36 2.41
N PRO A 34 -8.61 -2.03 1.79
CA PRO A 34 -7.44 -1.55 2.51
C PRO A 34 -7.61 -0.11 3.04
N ILE A 35 -7.26 0.05 4.32
CA ILE A 35 -7.03 1.30 5.02
C ILE A 35 -5.53 1.49 5.17
N ILE A 36 -4.98 2.50 4.49
CA ILE A 36 -3.56 2.83 4.50
C ILE A 36 -3.29 3.87 5.59
N LYS A 37 -2.30 3.61 6.46
CA LYS A 37 -1.82 4.60 7.43
C LYS A 37 -1.25 5.82 6.71
N ALA A 38 -1.67 7.00 7.13
CA ALA A 38 -1.16 8.26 6.60
C ALA A 38 0.34 8.43 6.93
N GLY A 39 1.10 8.94 5.97
CA GLY A 39 2.52 9.25 6.14
C GLY A 39 3.41 8.61 5.10
N THR A 40 4.70 8.54 5.42
CA THR A 40 5.74 7.94 4.59
C THR A 40 6.09 6.55 5.09
N ILE A 41 6.46 5.67 4.16
CA ILE A 41 6.97 4.33 4.46
C ILE A 41 8.34 4.46 5.13
N ALA A 42 8.49 3.77 6.27
CA ALA A 42 9.78 3.68 6.94
C ALA A 42 10.79 2.95 6.04
N PRO A 43 12.08 3.32 6.02
CA PRO A 43 13.07 2.70 5.13
C PRO A 43 13.12 1.16 5.22
N ALA A 44 12.92 0.60 6.42
CA ALA A 44 12.91 -0.85 6.64
C ALA A 44 11.69 -1.58 6.03
N LEU A 45 10.62 -0.84 5.71
CA LEU A 45 9.38 -1.38 5.15
C LEU A 45 9.26 -1.16 3.63
N VAL A 46 10.24 -0.50 3.01
CA VAL A 46 10.18 -0.17 1.58
C VAL A 46 10.10 -1.43 0.71
N GLU A 47 10.89 -2.46 1.02
CA GLU A 47 10.89 -3.69 0.23
C GLU A 47 9.56 -4.45 0.38
N HIS A 48 9.01 -4.55 1.60
CA HIS A 48 7.67 -5.10 1.83
C HIS A 48 6.59 -4.28 1.11
N ALA A 49 6.73 -2.95 1.06
CA ALA A 49 5.80 -2.09 0.32
C ALA A 49 5.88 -2.31 -1.20
N ARG A 50 7.07 -2.56 -1.76
CA ARG A 50 7.22 -2.96 -3.18
C ARG A 50 6.53 -4.29 -3.43
N GLN A 51 6.78 -5.29 -2.59
CA GLN A 51 6.14 -6.61 -2.71
C GLN A 51 4.61 -6.52 -2.64
N ALA A 52 4.07 -5.71 -1.72
CA ALA A 52 2.63 -5.47 -1.62
C ALA A 52 2.04 -4.82 -2.88
N VAL A 53 2.79 -3.92 -3.53
CA VAL A 53 2.41 -3.30 -4.81
C VAL A 53 2.42 -4.34 -5.94
N ASP A 54 3.48 -5.12 -6.04
CA ASP A 54 3.66 -6.14 -7.10
C ASP A 54 2.64 -7.28 -6.98
N ALA A 55 2.19 -7.59 -5.76
CA ALA A 55 1.18 -8.61 -5.51
C ALA A 55 -0.26 -8.15 -5.83
N CYS A 56 -0.49 -6.87 -6.15
CA CYS A 56 -1.83 -6.37 -6.41
C CYS A 56 -2.32 -6.80 -7.81
N PRO A 57 -3.31 -7.72 -7.92
CA PRO A 57 -3.70 -8.29 -9.22
C PRO A 57 -4.35 -7.28 -10.17
N VAL A 58 -4.96 -6.24 -9.59
CA VAL A 58 -5.68 -5.17 -10.30
C VAL A 58 -4.89 -3.86 -10.38
N LEU A 59 -3.62 -3.86 -9.93
CA LEU A 59 -2.73 -2.69 -9.97
C LEU A 59 -3.33 -1.43 -9.32
N ALA A 60 -4.13 -1.63 -8.27
CA ALA A 60 -4.75 -0.57 -7.50
C ALA A 60 -3.78 0.08 -6.51
N LEU A 61 -2.77 -0.65 -6.04
CA LEU A 61 -1.78 -0.16 -5.08
C LEU A 61 -0.55 0.40 -5.79
N LYS A 62 0.01 1.52 -5.30
CA LYS A 62 1.19 2.17 -5.86
C LYS A 62 2.12 2.70 -4.78
N LEU A 63 3.42 2.67 -5.07
CA LEU A 63 4.44 3.33 -4.26
C LEU A 63 4.87 4.64 -4.94
N ALA A 64 4.44 5.77 -4.39
CA ALA A 64 4.78 7.09 -4.88
C ALA A 64 6.04 7.62 -4.22
N ARG A 65 6.94 8.20 -5.01
CA ARG A 65 8.13 8.89 -4.52
C ARG A 65 7.79 10.36 -4.31
N LEU A 66 7.83 10.82 -3.07
CA LEU A 66 7.62 12.23 -2.74
C LEU A 66 8.92 12.99 -3.02
N ALA A 67 8.87 13.99 -3.90
CA ALA A 67 9.94 14.96 -4.04
C ALA A 67 9.89 15.91 -2.84
N GLU A 68 11.00 16.02 -2.11
CA GLU A 68 11.14 17.03 -1.05
C GLU A 68 11.13 18.40 -1.74
N ARG A 69 10.08 19.18 -1.50
CA ARG A 69 9.90 20.53 -2.03
C ARG A 69 10.57 21.56 -1.15
#